data_AF-A0A942IQR0-F1
#
_entry.id   AF-A0A942IQR0-F1
#
_cell.length_a   1.000
_cell.length_b   1.000
_cell.length_c   1.000
_cell.angle_alpha   90.00
_cell.angle_beta   90.00
_cell.angle_gamma   90.00
#
_symmetry.space_group_name_H-M   'P 1'
#
loop_
_entity.id
_entity.type
_entity.pdbx_description
1 polymer ?
#
loop_
_entity_poly.entity_id
_entity_poly.type
_entity_poly.pdbx_seq_one_letter_code
_entity_poly.pdbx_strand_id
1 'polypeptide(L)' 'MKELTDKQIDRQDFVDNAIFQLVQRVNPTDKNIEWDIEMIGKVRDVIRQWIVERMTITDELTFYPYIDD' A
#
# COMPACT_ATOMS: atom_id res chain seq x y z
N MET A 1 -2.59 -14.19 20.12
CA MET A 1 -2.42 -13.06 19.20
C MET A 1 -2.87 -13.55 17.85
N LYS A 2 -3.74 -12.81 17.15
CA LYS A 2 -3.95 -13.10 15.72
C LYS A 2 -2.69 -12.63 14.99
N GLU A 3 -2.28 -13.35 13.97
CA GLU A 3 -1.15 -13.01 13.09
C GLU A 3 -1.63 -13.09 11.64
N LEU A 4 -1.03 -12.29 10.76
CA LEU A 4 -1.30 -12.38 9.33
C LEU A 4 -0.68 -13.67 8.79
N THR A 5 -1.36 -14.27 7.83
CA THR A 5 -0.78 -15.38 7.05
C THR A 5 0.31 -14.86 6.11
N ASP A 6 1.23 -15.73 5.70
CA ASP A 6 2.29 -15.39 4.74
C ASP A 6 1.71 -14.73 3.47
N LYS A 7 0.60 -15.25 2.95
CA LYS A 7 -0.07 -14.67 1.77
C LYS A 7 -0.59 -13.26 2.00
N GLN A 8 -1.01 -12.94 3.22
CA GLN A 8 -1.46 -11.59 3.57
C GLN A 8 -0.29 -10.64 3.71
N ILE A 9 0.83 -11.10 4.27
CA ILE A 9 2.09 -10.35 4.34
C ILE A 9 2.61 -10.08 2.91
N ASP A 10 2.66 -11.11 2.05
CA ASP A 10 3.03 -10.96 0.64
C ASP A 10 2.15 -9.92 -0.08
N ARG A 11 0.87 -9.86 0.28
CA ARG A 11 -0.06 -8.87 -0.28
C ARG A 11 0.25 -7.46 0.22
N GLN A 12 0.55 -7.27 1.51
CA GLN A 12 1.00 -5.99 2.04
C GLN A 12 2.28 -5.52 1.34
N ASP A 13 3.28 -6.40 1.28
CA ASP A 13 4.56 -6.14 0.62
C ASP A 13 4.38 -5.77 -0.85
N PHE A 14 3.49 -6.46 -1.57
CA PHE A 14 3.17 -6.11 -2.95
C PHE A 14 2.63 -4.68 -3.07
N VAL A 15 1.68 -4.29 -2.22
CA VAL A 15 1.06 -2.96 -2.26
C VAL A 15 2.08 -1.88 -1.94
N ASP A 16 2.84 -2.05 -0.86
CA ASP A 16 3.84 -1.06 -0.42
C ASP A 16 4.96 -0.91 -1.46
N ASN A 17 5.44 -2.02 -2.04
CA ASN A 17 6.41 -1.97 -3.14
C ASN A 17 5.86 -1.29 -4.39
N ALA A 18 4.62 -1.58 -4.78
CA ALA A 18 4.01 -0.96 -5.97
C ALA A 18 3.88 0.57 -5.80
N ILE A 19 3.53 1.02 -4.59
CA ILE A 19 3.46 2.44 -4.24
C ILE A 19 4.84 3.07 -4.27
N PHE A 20 5.84 2.44 -3.67
CA PHE A 20 7.20 2.93 -3.72
C PHE A 20 7.70 3.09 -5.17
N GLN A 21 7.45 2.09 -6.02
CA GLN A 21 7.80 2.16 -7.44
C GLN A 21 7.04 3.24 -8.20
N LEU A 22 5.76 3.47 -7.88
CA LEU A 22 4.99 4.58 -8.44
C LEU A 22 5.64 5.92 -8.08
N VAL A 23 5.97 6.14 -6.81
CA VAL A 23 6.58 7.38 -6.31
C VAL A 23 7.94 7.63 -6.99
N GLN A 24 8.77 6.60 -7.11
CA GLN A 24 10.03 6.67 -7.88
C GLN A 24 9.80 7.07 -9.33
N ARG A 25 8.77 6.50 -9.97
CA ARG A 25 8.54 6.69 -11.41
C ARG A 25 7.93 8.03 -11.76
N VAL A 26 7.16 8.64 -10.86
CA VAL A 26 6.59 9.98 -11.04
C VAL A 26 7.55 11.10 -10.62
N ASN A 27 8.63 10.76 -9.92
CA ASN A 27 9.68 11.71 -9.55
C ASN A 27 10.31 12.30 -10.83
N PRO A 28 10.22 13.61 -11.08
CA PRO A 28 10.76 14.23 -12.28
C PRO A 28 12.28 14.46 -12.21
N THR A 29 12.93 14.05 -11.13
CA THR A 29 14.36 14.23 -10.90
C THR A 29 15.09 12.90 -10.98
N ASP A 30 16.39 12.94 -11.25
CA ASP A 30 17.25 11.75 -11.25
C ASP A 30 17.64 11.27 -9.83
N LYS A 31 17.02 11.84 -8.79
CA LYS A 31 17.30 11.45 -7.40
C LYS A 31 16.57 10.16 -7.07
N ASN A 32 17.27 9.22 -6.44
CA ASN A 32 16.61 8.07 -5.86
C ASN A 32 15.91 8.47 -4.56
N ILE A 33 14.66 8.05 -4.39
CA ILE A 33 13.93 8.20 -3.13
C ILE A 33 14.27 7.01 -2.23
N GLU A 34 14.53 7.24 -0.93
CA GLU A 34 14.76 6.14 0.01
C GLU A 34 13.44 5.50 0.45
N TRP A 35 13.48 4.24 0.87
CA TRP A 35 12.30 3.57 1.39
C TRP A 35 11.83 4.25 2.68
N ASP A 36 10.62 4.81 2.64
CA ASP A 36 9.97 5.47 3.78
C ASP A 36 8.57 4.88 3.93
N ILE A 37 8.38 4.04 4.94
CA ILE A 37 7.12 3.33 5.19
C ILE A 37 5.98 4.28 5.60
N GLU A 38 6.29 5.41 6.23
CA GLU A 38 5.29 6.40 6.62
C GLU A 38 4.76 7.13 5.37
N MET A 39 5.65 7.53 4.48
CA MET A 39 5.28 8.12 3.19
C MET A 39 4.49 7.13 2.34
N ILE A 40 4.95 5.89 2.23
CA ILE A 40 4.24 4.81 1.51
C ILE A 40 2.84 4.62 2.09
N GLY A 41 2.72 4.58 3.42
CA GLY A 41 1.41 4.49 4.10
C GLY A 41 0.47 5.64 3.75
N LYS A 42 0.96 6.89 3.75
CA LYS A 42 0.15 8.06 3.36
C LYS A 42 -0.36 7.98 1.93
N VAL A 43 0.48 7.53 0.99
CA VAL A 43 0.06 7.33 -0.41
C VAL A 43 -0.91 6.15 -0.53
N ARG A 44 -0.66 5.06 0.20
CA ARG A 44 -1.57 3.89 0.30
C ARG A 44 -2.96 4.31 0.74
N ASP A 45 -3.08 5.18 1.74
CA ASP A 45 -4.37 5.64 2.26
C ASP A 45 -5.17 6.42 1.20
N VAL A 46 -4.50 7.26 0.40
CA VAL A 46 -5.13 7.97 -0.72
C VAL A 46 -5.61 6.99 -1.79
N ILE A 47 -4.78 6.00 -2.15
CA ILE A 47 -5.14 4.98 -3.13
C ILE A 47 -6.31 4.12 -2.62
N ARG A 48 -6.25 3.69 -1.35
CA ARG A 48 -7.31 2.93 -0.67
C ARG A 48 -8.64 3.70 -0.73
N GLN A 49 -8.63 5.00 -0.42
CA GLN A 49 -9.84 5.83 -0.50
C GLN A 49 -10.48 5.77 -1.90
N TRP A 50 -9.68 5.82 -2.96
CA TRP A 50 -10.22 5.72 -4.32
C TRP A 50 -10.72 4.31 -4.65
N ILE A 51 -9.92 3.28 -4.39
CA ILE A 51 -10.21 1.90 -4.80
C ILE A 51 -11.36 1.28 -3.98
N VAL A 52 -11.34 1.47 -2.67
CA VAL A 52 -12.26 0.84 -1.72
C VAL A 52 -13.52 1.69 -1.53
N GLU A 53 -13.37 2.98 -1.22
CA GLU A 53 -14.52 3.80 -0.82
C GLU A 53 -15.25 4.43 -2.02
N ARG A 54 -14.50 5.01 -2.96
CA ARG A 54 -15.11 5.79 -4.06
C ARG A 54 -15.53 4.94 -5.24
N MET A 55 -14.63 4.06 -5.69
CA MET A 55 -14.85 3.20 -6.86
C MET A 55 -15.47 1.84 -6.49
N THR A 56 -15.44 1.47 -5.21
CA THR A 56 -16.02 0.22 -4.66
C THR A 56 -15.60 -1.04 -5.42
N ILE A 57 -14.34 -1.09 -5.88
CA ILE A 57 -13.80 -2.20 -6.68
C ILE A 57 -13.53 -3.43 -5.83
N THR A 58 -13.12 -3.22 -4.58
CA THR A 58 -12.75 -4.27 -3.62
C THR A 58 -12.95 -3.76 -2.19
N ASP A 59 -12.95 -4.65 -1.21
CA ASP A 59 -12.93 -4.30 0.21
C ASP A 59 -11.51 -4.01 0.74
N GLU A 60 -11.46 -3.51 1.97
CA GLU A 60 -10.23 -3.07 2.64
C GLU A 60 -9.26 -4.23 2.93
N LEU A 61 -9.75 -5.35 3.43
CA LEU A 61 -8.92 -6.52 3.78
C LEU A 61 -8.36 -7.21 2.53
N THR A 62 -9.10 -7.20 1.42
CA THR A 62 -8.59 -7.68 0.13
C THR A 62 -7.57 -6.72 -0.48
N PHE A 63 -7.76 -5.41 -0.30
CA PHE A 63 -6.79 -4.42 -0.77
C PHE A 63 -5.48 -4.51 0.01
N TYR A 64 -5.55 -4.36 1.33
CA TYR A 64 -4.43 -4.36 2.25
C TYR A 64 -4.84 -5.06 3.56
N PRO A 65 -4.56 -6.35 3.71
CA PRO A 65 -4.95 -7.11 4.91
C PRO A 65 -4.36 -6.48 6.16
N TYR A 66 -5.08 -6.49 7.27
CA TYR A 66 -4.58 -6.11 8.58
C TYR A 66 -5.29 -6.92 9.67
N ILE A 67 -4.80 -6.82 10.89
CA ILE A 67 -5.41 -7.48 12.05
C ILE A 67 -6.22 -6.42 12.78
N ASP A 68 -7.54 -6.59 12.81
CA ASP A 68 -8.39 -5.85 13.75
C ASP A 68 -8.05 -6.32 15.18
N ASP A 69 -7.75 -5.36 16.06
CA ASP A 69 -7.61 -5.58 17.51
C ASP A 69 -8.93 -6.04 18.16
#